data_AF-A0A656GJU3-F1
#
_entry.id   AF-A0A656GJU3-F1
#
_cell.length_a   1.000
_cell.length_b   1.000
_cell.length_c   1.000
_cell.angle_alpha   90.00
_cell.angle_beta   90.00
_cell.angle_gamma   90.00
#
_symmetry.space_group_name_H-M   'P 1'
#
loop_
_entity.id
_entity.type
_entity.pdbx_description
1 polymer ?
#
loop_
_entity_poly.entity_id
_entity_poly.type
_entity_poly.pdbx_seq_one_letter_code
_entity_poly.pdbx_strand_id
1 'polypeptide(L)'
;ARINDPLLAQEVADFTNDCYALARSRLFMTQPTLTKEQLNDVNWIGSRFFLQTPGYYDDGFSGFRSHSPRTRWPYDATRDAGLPQTTGGGGFPTCTQWWSDASIGL
;
A
#
# COMPACT_ATOMS: atom_id res chain seq x y z
N ALA A 1 20.76 -2.12 3.06
CA ALA A 1 20.57 -1.41 4.34
C ALA A 1 19.58 -2.19 5.19
N ARG A 2 19.73 -2.24 6.51
CA ARG A 2 18.79 -2.90 7.43
C ARG A 2 17.94 -1.80 8.09
N ILE A 3 16.63 -2.02 8.22
CA ILE A 3 15.76 -1.13 8.99
C ILE A 3 16.03 -1.41 10.47
N ASN A 4 16.50 -0.38 11.20
CA ASN A 4 16.84 -0.51 12.61
C ASN A 4 15.67 -0.21 13.54
N ASP A 5 14.66 0.49 13.05
CA ASP A 5 13.41 0.76 13.76
C ASP A 5 12.46 -0.44 13.58
N PRO A 6 12.13 -1.19 14.66
CA PRO A 6 11.26 -2.36 14.56
C PRO A 6 9.84 -2.00 14.14
N LEU A 7 9.34 -0.80 14.46
CA LEU A 7 8.01 -0.36 14.05
C LEU A 7 7.99 -0.09 12.54
N LEU A 8 9.01 0.61 12.03
CA LEU A 8 9.15 0.83 10.58
C LEU A 8 9.34 -0.49 9.83
N ALA A 9 10.11 -1.43 10.38
CA ALA A 9 10.28 -2.75 9.78
C ALA A 9 8.95 -3.51 9.69
N GLN A 10 8.12 -3.42 10.73
CA GLN A 10 6.77 -3.99 10.71
C GLN A 10 5.87 -3.30 9.69
N GLU A 11 5.88 -1.95 9.63
CA GLU A 11 5.08 -1.23 8.63
C GLU A 11 5.48 -1.60 7.19
N VAL A 12 6.78 -1.73 6.90
CA VAL A 12 7.25 -2.17 5.58
C VAL A 12 6.84 -3.62 5.28
N ALA A 13 6.91 -4.52 6.26
CA ALA A 13 6.48 -5.90 6.10
C ALA A 13 4.97 -5.97 5.80
N ASP A 14 4.17 -5.20 6.53
CA ASP A 14 2.73 -5.17 6.33
C ASP A 14 2.36 -4.55 4.98
N PHE A 15 3.01 -3.46 4.57
CA PHE A 15 2.83 -2.89 3.23
C PHE A 15 3.19 -3.90 2.15
N THR A 16 4.25 -4.68 2.36
CA THR A 16 4.64 -5.73 1.42
C THR A 16 3.54 -6.79 1.25
N ASN A 17 2.87 -7.16 2.33
CA ASN A 17 1.78 -8.15 2.29
C ASN A 17 0.47 -7.57 1.77
N ASP A 18 0.06 -6.42 2.30
CA ASP A 18 -1.26 -5.82 2.05
C ASP A 18 -1.32 -5.11 0.69
N CYS A 19 -0.20 -4.58 0.21
CA CYS A 19 -0.13 -3.82 -1.04
C CYS A 19 0.64 -4.59 -2.12
N TYR A 20 1.93 -4.82 -1.89
CA TYR A 20 2.82 -5.33 -2.96
C TYR A 20 2.47 -6.75 -3.39
N ALA A 21 2.19 -7.66 -2.46
CA ALA A 21 1.85 -9.04 -2.80
C ALA A 21 0.54 -9.13 -3.61
N LEU A 22 -0.47 -8.32 -3.26
CA LEU A 22 -1.73 -8.25 -4.01
C LEU A 22 -1.51 -7.65 -5.41
N ALA A 23 -0.72 -6.59 -5.53
CA ALA A 23 -0.36 -6.01 -6.81
C ALA A 23 0.39 -6.99 -7.72
N ARG A 24 1.36 -7.73 -7.17
CA ARG A 24 2.09 -8.80 -7.87
C ARG A 24 1.17 -9.92 -8.31
N SER A 25 0.24 -10.34 -7.44
CA SER A 25 -0.76 -11.36 -7.77
C SER A 25 -1.63 -10.92 -8.94
N ARG A 26 -2.14 -9.68 -8.92
CA ARG A 26 -2.92 -9.12 -10.04
C ARG A 26 -2.11 -9.02 -11.33
N LEU A 27 -0.85 -8.59 -11.26
CA LEU A 27 0.04 -8.52 -12.42
C LEU A 27 0.23 -9.90 -13.05
N PHE A 28 0.45 -10.92 -12.21
CA PHE A 28 0.58 -12.30 -12.65
C PHE A 28 -0.69 -12.84 -13.29
N MET A 29 -1.87 -12.50 -12.77
CA MET A 29 -3.15 -12.93 -13.34
C MET A 29 -3.50 -12.23 -14.66
N THR A 30 -3.21 -10.93 -14.77
CA THR A 30 -3.60 -10.11 -15.92
C THR A 30 -2.59 -10.16 -17.08
N GLN A 31 -1.33 -10.51 -16.79
CA GLN A 31 -0.23 -10.63 -17.76
C GLN A 31 -0.18 -9.51 -18.81
N PRO A 32 -0.19 -8.22 -18.41
CA PRO A 32 -0.07 -7.13 -19.35
C PRO A 32 1.31 -7.11 -19.99
N THR A 33 1.40 -6.58 -21.21
CA THR A 33 2.69 -6.35 -21.88
C THR A 33 3.44 -5.22 -21.18
N LEU A 34 4.61 -5.53 -20.63
CA LEU A 34 5.49 -4.57 -19.94
C LEU A 34 6.80 -4.36 -20.71
N THR A 35 7.35 -3.15 -20.65
CA THR A 35 8.72 -2.89 -21.10
C THR A 35 9.73 -3.51 -20.14
N LYS A 36 11.01 -3.60 -20.55
CA LYS A 36 12.09 -4.10 -19.69
C LYS A 36 12.25 -3.25 -18.43
N GLU A 37 12.05 -1.94 -18.54
CA GLU A 37 12.12 -1.00 -17.42
C GLU A 37 10.98 -1.24 -16.44
N GLN A 38 9.77 -1.45 -16.96
CA GLN A 38 8.60 -1.78 -16.14
C GLN A 38 8.75 -3.15 -15.46
N LEU A 39 9.28 -4.16 -16.16
CA LEU A 39 9.57 -5.48 -15.58
C LEU A 39 10.56 -5.41 -14.40
N ASN A 40 11.52 -4.48 -14.47
CA ASN A 40 12.42 -4.24 -13.35
C ASN A 40 11.73 -3.45 -12.22
N ASP A 41 10.94 -2.43 -12.56
CA ASP A 41 10.22 -1.57 -11.62
C ASP A 41 9.24 -2.36 -10.73
N VAL A 42 8.48 -3.30 -11.31
CA VAL A 42 7.50 -4.15 -10.60
C VAL A 42 8.13 -5.15 -9.62
N ASN A 43 9.46 -5.25 -9.54
CA ASN A 43 10.15 -6.10 -8.56
C ASN A 43 10.45 -5.36 -7.24
N TRP A 44 10.10 -4.07 -7.15
CA TRP A 44 10.29 -3.24 -5.98
C TRP A 44 8.94 -2.85 -5.36
N ILE A 45 8.86 -2.83 -4.03
CA ILE A 45 7.64 -2.47 -3.30
C ILE A 45 7.19 -1.02 -3.58
N GLY A 46 8.12 -0.14 -3.96
CA GLY A 46 7.82 1.24 -4.36
C GLY A 46 7.58 1.42 -5.86
N SER A 47 7.26 0.34 -6.57
CA SER A 47 7.06 0.34 -8.03
C SER A 47 6.22 1.52 -8.49
N ARG A 48 6.79 2.36 -9.37
CA ARG A 48 6.06 3.46 -10.00
C ARG A 48 4.95 2.92 -10.89
N PHE A 49 5.15 1.78 -11.52
CA PHE A 49 4.11 1.09 -12.28
C PHE A 49 2.91 0.77 -11.40
N PHE A 50 3.09 0.21 -10.20
CA PHE A 50 1.98 -0.08 -9.28
C PHE A 50 1.34 1.18 -8.69
N LEU A 51 2.11 2.25 -8.48
CA LEU A 51 1.59 3.54 -8.00
C LEU A 51 0.76 4.29 -9.06
N GLN A 52 1.12 4.17 -10.35
CA GLN A 52 0.56 5.00 -11.42
C GLN A 52 -0.45 4.26 -12.29
N THR A 53 -0.50 2.92 -12.22
CA THR A 53 -1.41 2.12 -13.04
C THR A 53 -2.69 1.83 -12.27
N PRO A 54 -3.86 2.27 -12.75
CA PRO A 54 -5.13 2.00 -12.10
C PRO A 54 -5.37 0.49 -11.92
N GLY A 55 -5.86 0.10 -10.75
CA GLY A 55 -6.10 -1.29 -10.40
C GLY A 55 -4.99 -1.95 -9.58
N TYR A 56 -3.89 -1.25 -9.28
CA TYR A 56 -2.84 -1.73 -8.38
C TYR A 56 -2.89 -1.01 -7.03
N TYR A 57 -1.94 -0.14 -6.71
CA TYR A 57 -1.99 0.62 -5.46
C TYR A 57 -3.05 1.71 -5.47
N ASP A 58 -3.30 2.27 -6.67
CA ASP A 58 -4.41 3.17 -6.93
C ASP A 58 -5.52 2.40 -7.65
N ASP A 59 -6.51 1.88 -6.91
CA ASP A 59 -7.70 1.28 -7.52
C ASP A 59 -9.03 1.99 -7.18
N GLY A 60 -8.96 3.15 -6.52
CA GLY A 60 -10.12 3.94 -6.10
C GLY A 60 -10.51 3.72 -4.64
N PHE A 61 -11.79 3.96 -4.30
CA PHE A 61 -12.29 3.94 -2.91
C PHE A 61 -12.14 2.58 -2.21
N SER A 62 -12.13 1.48 -2.98
CA SER A 62 -12.02 0.11 -2.49
C SER A 62 -10.59 -0.44 -2.46
N GLY A 63 -9.59 0.37 -2.79
CA GLY A 63 -8.31 -0.20 -3.15
C GLY A 63 -7.54 -0.90 -2.08
N PHE A 64 -6.53 -1.64 -2.54
CA PHE A 64 -5.54 -2.22 -1.66
C PHE A 64 -5.15 -1.17 -0.64
N ARG A 65 -5.18 -1.58 0.62
CA ARG A 65 -5.03 -0.71 1.78
C ARG A 65 -4.45 -1.51 2.91
N SER A 66 -3.98 -0.79 3.93
CA SER A 66 -3.63 -1.46 5.19
C SER A 66 -4.81 -2.27 5.69
N HIS A 67 -4.61 -3.55 5.99
CA HIS A 67 -5.65 -4.42 6.51
C HIS A 67 -5.90 -4.17 8.01
N SER A 68 -4.85 -3.76 8.73
CA SER A 68 -4.94 -3.38 10.14
C SER A 68 -4.93 -1.86 10.31
N PRO A 69 -5.56 -1.30 11.37
CA PRO A 69 -5.53 0.13 11.63
C PRO A 69 -4.11 0.59 11.98
N ARG A 70 -3.66 1.70 11.38
CA ARG A 70 -2.33 2.28 11.60
C ARG A 70 -2.45 3.47 12.52
N THR A 71 -1.75 3.45 13.65
CA THR A 71 -1.83 4.51 14.68
C THR A 71 -1.43 5.89 14.17
N ARG A 72 -0.46 5.98 13.24
CA ARG A 72 -0.02 7.25 12.63
C ARG A 72 -1.04 7.83 11.64
N TRP A 73 -2.01 7.03 11.22
CA TRP A 73 -3.06 7.43 10.29
C TRP A 73 -4.34 7.65 11.08
N PRO A 74 -4.88 8.87 11.17
CA PRO A 74 -6.19 9.08 11.74
C PRO A 74 -7.26 8.34 10.94
N TYR A 75 -8.28 7.83 11.65
CA TYR A 75 -9.48 7.30 11.01
C TYR A 75 -10.17 8.40 10.18
N ASP A 76 -10.39 8.12 8.91
CA ASP A 76 -11.06 9.02 7.98
C ASP A 76 -12.41 8.42 7.59
N ALA A 77 -13.51 9.09 7.90
CA ALA A 77 -14.85 8.54 7.72
C ALA A 77 -15.25 8.30 6.25
N THR A 78 -14.54 8.91 5.30
CA THR A 78 -14.78 8.74 3.86
C THR A 78 -13.88 7.63 3.30
N ARG A 79 -12.59 7.62 3.65
CA ARG A 79 -11.64 6.57 3.24
C ARG A 79 -11.91 5.24 3.93
N ASP A 80 -12.21 5.26 5.22
CA ASP A 80 -12.36 4.09 6.09
C ASP A 80 -13.83 3.69 6.29
N ALA A 81 -14.74 4.23 5.47
CA ALA A 81 -16.16 3.93 5.52
C ALA A 81 -16.42 2.41 5.54
N GLY A 82 -17.15 1.94 6.55
CA GLY A 82 -17.46 0.52 6.73
C GLY A 82 -16.40 -0.31 7.46
N LEU A 83 -15.26 0.29 7.84
CA LEU A 83 -14.21 -0.36 8.63
C LEU A 83 -14.37 -0.07 10.14
N PRO A 84 -13.86 -0.96 11.02
CA PRO A 84 -13.95 -0.73 12.46
C PRO A 84 -13.18 0.51 12.91
N GLN A 85 -13.87 1.44 13.57
CA GLN A 85 -13.23 2.54 14.30
C GLN A 85 -12.83 2.03 15.70
N THR A 86 -11.53 1.82 15.90
CA THR A 86 -11.01 1.33 17.19
C THR A 86 -10.79 2.48 18.17
N THR A 87 -10.77 2.18 19.48
CA THR A 87 -10.59 3.16 20.58
C THR A 87 -9.23 3.90 20.55
N GLY A 88 -8.32 3.53 19.65
CA GLY A 88 -7.05 4.22 19.38
C GLY A 88 -7.04 5.12 18.14
N GLY A 89 -8.16 5.22 17.41
CA GLY A 89 -8.35 6.18 16.31
C GLY A 89 -7.52 5.93 15.04
N GLY A 90 -6.87 4.76 14.92
CA GLY A 90 -6.10 4.38 13.74
C GLY A 90 -6.99 4.10 12.52
N GLY A 91 -6.56 4.59 11.37
CA GLY A 91 -7.23 4.46 10.08
C GLY A 91 -6.55 3.46 9.16
N PHE A 92 -7.12 3.29 7.97
CA PHE A 92 -6.73 2.28 6.99
C PHE A 92 -6.29 2.97 5.69
N PRO A 93 -5.07 3.55 5.65
CA PRO A 93 -4.60 4.25 4.46
C PRO A 93 -4.62 3.34 3.23
N THR A 94 -4.98 3.92 2.08
CA THR A 94 -4.80 3.23 0.80
C THR A 94 -3.31 3.02 0.53
N CYS A 95 -2.95 2.03 -0.28
CA CYS A 95 -1.53 1.76 -0.59
C CYS A 95 -0.82 2.98 -1.16
N THR A 96 -1.48 3.76 -2.03
CA THR A 96 -0.91 5.00 -2.56
C THR A 96 -0.67 6.05 -1.48
N GLN A 97 -1.63 6.25 -0.56
CA GLN A 97 -1.46 7.18 0.56
C GLN A 97 -0.36 6.71 1.51
N TRP A 98 -0.37 5.43 1.87
CA TRP A 98 0.61 4.84 2.76
C TRP A 98 2.04 4.95 2.21
N TRP A 99 2.22 4.78 0.90
CA TRP A 99 3.53 4.94 0.29
C TRP A 99 3.93 6.40 0.08
N SER A 100 3.00 7.28 -0.29
CA SER A 100 3.37 8.59 -0.88
C SER A 100 3.18 9.78 0.05
N ASP A 101 2.55 9.61 1.22
CA ASP A 101 2.39 10.72 2.15
C ASP A 101 3.74 11.18 2.72
N ALA A 102 4.07 12.45 2.52
CA ALA A 102 5.38 13.00 2.87
C ALA A 102 5.63 13.11 4.38
N SER A 103 4.58 13.02 5.21
CA SER A 103 4.65 13.22 6.66
C SER A 103 4.57 11.92 7.45
N ILE A 104 3.71 10.99 7.00
CA ILE A 104 3.39 9.75 7.72
C ILE A 104 3.45 8.50 6.83
N GLY A 105 3.82 8.65 5.56
CA GLY A 105 4.04 7.53 4.65
C GLY A 105 5.30 6.73 4.94
N LEU A 106 5.59 5.79 4.04
CA LEU A 106 6.79 4.95 4.03
C LEU A 106 7.96 5.57 3.25
#